data_AF-A0A2V6THB0-F1
#
_entry.id   AF-A0A2V6THB0-F1
#
_cell.length_a   1.000
_cell.length_b   1.000
_cell.length_c   1.000
_cell.angle_alpha   90.00
_cell.angle_beta   90.00
_cell.angle_gamma   90.00
#
_symmetry.space_group_name_H-M   'P 1'
#
loop_
_entity.id
_entity.type
_entity.pdbx_description
1 polymer ?
#
loop_
_entity_poly.entity_id
_entity_poly.type
_entity_poly.pdbx_seq_one_letter_code
_entity_poly.pdbx_strand_id
1 'polypeptide(L)' 'PTGFPAITVPMGFVRDTLPVGLQVLGRAWSEPTLIKIVYAYEQATQHRRPPVSTPPLPARP' A
#
# COMPACT_ATOMS: atom_id res chain seq x y z
N PRO A 1 -6.20 1.07 -22.67
CA PRO A 1 -5.32 0.64 -21.54
C PRO A 1 -4.19 -0.26 -22.06
N THR A 2 -2.95 -0.01 -21.65
CA THR A 2 -1.73 -0.70 -22.17
C THR A 2 -1.58 -2.15 -21.69
N GLY A 3 -2.44 -2.64 -20.80
CA GLY A 3 -2.44 -4.04 -20.31
C GLY A 3 -1.26 -4.37 -19.39
N PHE A 4 -0.51 -3.38 -18.94
CA PHE A 4 0.66 -3.58 -18.08
C PHE A 4 0.28 -3.67 -16.60
N PRO A 5 1.01 -4.49 -15.82
CA PRO A 5 0.75 -4.64 -14.40
C PRO A 5 1.12 -3.37 -13.63
N ALA A 6 0.25 -2.97 -12.69
CA ALA A 6 0.49 -1.87 -11.78
C ALA A 6 0.04 -2.26 -10.38
N ILE A 7 0.82 -1.87 -9.35
CA ILE A 7 0.47 -2.10 -7.94
C ILE A 7 0.57 -0.78 -7.19
N THR A 8 -0.42 -0.50 -6.32
CA THR A 8 -0.44 0.67 -5.45
C THR A 8 -0.24 0.24 -4.00
N VAL A 9 0.69 0.89 -3.29
CA VAL A 9 0.99 0.67 -1.87
C VAL A 9 0.95 1.97 -1.06
N PRO A 10 0.67 1.94 0.26
CA PRO A 10 0.65 3.15 1.08
C PRO A 10 2.01 3.84 1.14
N MET A 11 2.07 5.13 0.82
CA MET A 11 3.29 5.97 0.92
C MET A 11 3.29 6.87 2.16
N GLY A 12 2.16 7.00 2.85
CA GLY A 12 2.05 7.83 4.04
C GLY A 12 0.85 8.75 3.97
N PHE A 13 0.96 9.90 4.63
CA PHE A 13 -0.15 10.83 4.83
C PHE A 13 0.29 12.25 4.52
N VAL A 14 -0.59 12.97 3.82
CA VAL A 14 -0.47 14.43 3.67
C VAL A 14 -1.17 15.09 4.85
N ARG A 15 -0.48 16.02 5.50
CA ARG A 15 -0.99 16.73 6.70
C ARG A 15 -1.52 15.77 7.77
N ASP A 16 -0.89 14.60 7.90
CA ASP A 16 -1.23 13.50 8.83
C ASP A 16 -2.68 12.97 8.80
N THR A 17 -3.47 13.35 7.79
CA THR A 17 -4.92 13.04 7.76
C THR A 17 -5.35 12.37 6.46
N LEU A 18 -4.73 12.71 5.33
CA LEU A 18 -5.11 12.17 4.03
C LEU A 18 -4.11 11.08 3.58
N PRO A 19 -4.52 9.79 3.49
CA PRO A 19 -3.64 8.74 3.01
C PRO A 19 -3.31 8.92 1.54
N VAL A 20 -2.05 8.69 1.18
CA VAL A 20 -1.55 8.74 -0.21
C VAL A 20 -0.90 7.41 -0.57
N GLY A 21 -1.09 6.99 -1.82
CA GLY A 21 -0.51 5.77 -2.38
C GLY A 21 0.64 6.07 -3.36
N LEU A 22 1.62 5.17 -3.38
CA LEU A 22 2.63 5.05 -4.42
C LEU A 22 2.17 4.01 -5.44
N GLN A 23 2.08 4.38 -6.72
CA GLN A 23 1.82 3.43 -7.80
C GLN A 23 3.12 3.07 -8.51
N VAL A 24 3.40 1.77 -8.62
CA VAL A 24 4.53 1.24 -9.37
C VAL A 24 4.02 0.50 -10.59
N LEU A 25 4.55 0.87 -11.77
CA LEU A 25 4.20 0.26 -13.05
C LEU A 25 5.29 -0.73 -13.47
N GLY A 26 4.89 -1.93 -13.87
CA GLY A 26 5.75 -2.96 -14.40
C GLY A 26 5.63 -3.11 -15.92
N ARG A 27 6.56 -3.84 -16.52
CA ARG A 27 6.41 -4.35 -17.90
C ARG A 27 5.41 -5.51 -17.92
N ALA A 28 4.89 -5.86 -19.09
CA ALA A 28 4.05 -7.04 -19.25
C ALA A 28 4.72 -8.29 -18.62
N TRP A 29 3.93 -9.08 -17.88
CA TRP A 29 4.35 -10.34 -17.25
C TRP A 29 5.46 -10.22 -16.18
N SER A 30 5.66 -9.02 -15.64
CA SER A 30 6.68 -8.75 -14.62
C SER A 30 6.15 -8.69 -13.18
N GLU A 31 4.95 -9.24 -12.93
CA GLU A 31 4.29 -9.29 -11.62
C GLU A 31 5.19 -9.86 -10.51
N PRO A 32 5.97 -10.96 -10.73
CA PRO A 32 6.82 -11.49 -9.66
C PRO A 32 7.88 -10.49 -9.17
N THR A 33 8.45 -9.70 -10.08
CA THR A 33 9.42 -8.66 -9.75
C THR A 33 8.71 -7.46 -9.12
N LEU A 34 7.56 -7.06 -9.66
CA LEU A 34 6.76 -5.95 -9.15
C LEU A 34 6.36 -6.21 -7.69
N ILE A 35 5.89 -7.42 -7.38
CA ILE A 35 5.53 -7.86 -6.02
C ILE A 35 6.73 -7.78 -5.07
N LYS A 36 7.93 -8.24 -5.49
CA LYS A 36 9.14 -8.15 -4.66
C LYS A 36 9.48 -6.70 -4.30
N ILE A 37 9.39 -5.80 -5.28
CA ILE A 37 9.69 -4.37 -5.10
C ILE A 37 8.69 -3.74 -4.13
N VAL A 38 7.39 -3.91 -4.39
CA VAL A 38 6.37 -3.28 -3.53
C VAL A 38 6.36 -3.87 -2.12
N TYR A 39 6.65 -5.16 -1.97
CA TYR A 39 6.77 -5.81 -0.68
C TYR A 39 7.96 -5.28 0.11
N ALA A 40 9.14 -5.19 -0.50
CA ALA A 40 10.33 -4.63 0.15
C ALA A 40 10.08 -3.17 0.61
N TYR A 41 9.41 -2.37 -0.22
CA TYR A 41 9.02 -1.00 0.14
C TYR A 41 8.03 -0.96 1.32
N GLU A 42 6.97 -1.78 1.29
CA GLU A 42 5.98 -1.83 2.35
C GLU A 42 6.59 -2.26 3.69
N GLN A 43 7.43 -3.30 3.68
CA GLN A 43 8.08 -3.80 4.89
C GLN A 43 9.11 -2.81 5.47
N ALA A 44 9.81 -2.06 4.62
CA ALA A 44 10.78 -1.07 5.07
C ALA A 44 10.13 0.19 5.67
N THR A 45 8.90 0.52 5.24
CA THR A 45 8.27 1.82 5.58
C THR A 45 7.09 1.72 6.53
N GLN A 46 6.30 0.65 6.45
CA GLN A 46 5.11 0.39 7.28
C GLN A 46 4.18 1.61 7.42
N HIS A 47 3.99 2.37 6.35
CA HIS A 47 3.21 3.62 6.37
C HIS A 47 1.72 3.44 6.67
N ARG A 48 1.18 2.22 6.56
CA ARG A 48 -0.23 1.93 6.78
C ARG A 48 -0.62 2.16 8.25
N ARG A 49 -1.68 2.93 8.47
CA ARG A 49 -2.31 3.11 9.78
C ARG A 49 -3.81 2.79 9.69
N PRO A 50 -4.41 2.14 10.70
CA PRO A 50 -5.85 1.93 10.73
C PRO A 50 -6.59 3.28 10.82
N PRO A 51 -7.75 3.43 10.15
CA PRO A 51 -8.52 4.66 10.21
C PRO A 51 -9.22 4.81 11.58
N VAL A 52 -9.38 6.06 12.04
CA VAL A 52 -10.04 6.38 13.32
C VAL A 52 -11.55 6.10 13.30
N SER A 53 -12.17 6.13 12.12
CA SER A 53 -13.61 5.91 11.97
C SER A 53 -14.06 4.48 12.31
N THR A 54 -13.16 3.51 12.33
CA THR A 54 -13.46 2.09 12.61
C THR A 54 -12.40 1.50 13.56
N PRO A 55 -12.48 1.78 14.87
CA PRO A 55 -11.54 1.22 15.84
C PRO A 55 -11.79 -0.29 16.07
N PRO A 56 -10.80 -1.03 16.61
CA PRO A 56 -11.00 -2.41 17.03
C PRO A 56 -12.15 -2.55 18.04
N LEU A 57 -12.91 -3.64 17.93
CA LEU A 57 -13.94 -3.95 18.91
C LEU A 57 -13.30 -4.25 20.27
N PRO A 58 -13.92 -3.84 21.39
CA PRO A 58 -13.44 -4.25 22.70
C PRO A 58 -13.49 -5.78 22.81
N ALA A 59 -12.46 -6.37 23.41
CA ALA A 59 -12.47 -7.80 23.71
C ALA A 59 -13.68 -8.12 24.60
N ARG A 60 -14.40 -9.19 24.26
CA ARG A 60 -15.47 -9.70 25.11
C ARG A 60 -14.85 -10.15 26.44
N PRO A 61 -15.45 -9.82 27.60
CA PRO A 61 -14.96 -10.27 28.90
C PRO A 61 -14.89 -11.79 29.00
#